data_AF-A0A3P5HE49-F1
#
_entry.id   AF-A0A3P5HE49-F1
#
_cell.length_a   1.000
_cell.length_b   1.000
_cell.length_c   1.000
_cell.angle_alpha   90.00
_cell.angle_beta   90.00
_cell.angle_gamma   90.00
#
_symmetry.space_group_name_H-M   'P 1'
#
loop_
_entity.id
_entity.type
_entity.pdbx_description
1 polymer ?
#
loop_
_entity_poly.entity_id
_entity_poly.type
_entity_poly.pdbx_seq_one_letter_code
_entity_poly.pdbx_strand_id
1 'polypeptide(L)'
;MNGFYFKSVNKNFYTLLNEILHVKFDVELIQISLPEMYRRRPLCSTPLYHELGHFVDISKGISELANLNFRSINQGTLPVPHKGIEWSKLPDVIWLNHCREYFADLFSAQFVGESGVDFLYKLAGSHPASETHPSTENRVKVVSDFLNKVENPVVGMFNAVISALHKGGQIISPCLTLPTPLLDVKSAFDNVRPFVIRDHNEMHAFINSSWQYLCSEWEKPTGIWSGLSKEAIEKTINDLVEKSIRNVMILEKWSAQ
;
A
#
# COMPACT_ATOMS: atom_id res chain seq x y z
N MET A 1 7.67 11.39 15.49
CA MET A 1 6.92 10.37 14.73
C MET A 1 7.92 9.36 14.22
N ASN A 2 7.92 8.14 14.76
CA ASN A 2 8.89 7.09 14.43
C ASN A 2 8.20 5.96 13.65
N GLY A 3 7.58 6.29 12.52
CA GLY A 3 6.79 5.36 11.72
C GLY A 3 6.86 5.65 10.23
N PHE A 4 6.19 4.81 9.44
CA PHE A 4 5.95 5.08 8.03
C PHE A 4 4.95 6.24 7.90
N TYR A 5 5.19 7.19 7.00
CA TYR A 5 4.18 8.19 6.61
C TYR A 5 4.58 8.91 5.33
N PHE A 6 3.57 9.48 4.67
CA PHE A 6 3.69 10.50 3.63
C PHE A 6 3.04 11.79 4.13
N LYS A 7 3.69 12.94 3.91
CA LYS A 7 3.16 14.24 4.35
C LYS A 7 3.52 15.35 3.38
N SER A 8 2.55 16.18 3.01
CA SER A 8 2.81 17.42 2.29
C SER A 8 3.66 18.37 3.11
N VAL A 9 4.61 19.02 2.45
CA VAL A 9 5.39 20.10 3.07
C VAL A 9 4.49 21.32 3.27
N ASN A 10 4.65 22.03 4.40
CA ASN A 10 3.83 23.19 4.74
C ASN A 10 4.03 24.33 3.72
N LYS A 11 2.95 25.02 3.30
CA LYS A 11 3.01 26.16 2.35
C LYS A 11 4.00 27.24 2.76
N ASN A 12 4.16 27.51 4.05
CA ASN A 12 5.11 28.50 4.57
C ASN A 12 6.56 28.17 4.21
N PHE A 13 6.91 26.89 4.06
CA PHE A 13 8.23 26.46 3.63
C PHE A 13 8.54 26.91 2.19
N TYR A 14 7.57 26.78 1.28
CA TYR A 14 7.73 27.23 -0.11
C TYR A 14 7.90 28.74 -0.19
N THR A 15 7.08 29.49 0.56
CA THR A 15 7.18 30.95 0.63
C THR A 15 8.58 31.37 1.11
N LEU A 16 9.06 30.76 2.20
CA LEU A 16 10.35 31.06 2.78
C LEU A 16 11.52 30.79 1.81
N LEU A 17 11.52 29.64 1.12
CA LEU A 17 12.59 29.30 0.18
C LEU A 17 12.60 30.21 -1.05
N ASN A 18 11.44 30.62 -1.55
CA ASN A 18 11.37 31.55 -2.66
C ASN A 18 11.83 32.96 -2.26
N GLU A 19 11.51 33.41 -1.04
CA GLU A 19 11.91 34.72 -0.54
C GLU A 19 13.42 34.80 -0.21
N ILE A 20 13.98 33.77 0.43
CA ILE A 20 15.37 33.80 0.91
C ILE A 20 16.36 33.26 -0.13
N LEU A 21 15.99 32.17 -0.83
CA LEU A 21 16.91 31.46 -1.73
C LEU A 21 16.52 31.61 -3.21
N HIS A 22 15.42 32.29 -3.52
CA HIS A 22 14.88 32.42 -4.87
C HIS A 22 14.63 31.06 -5.57
N VAL A 23 14.36 30.02 -4.78
CA VAL A 23 14.03 28.69 -5.29
C VAL A 23 12.51 28.57 -5.43
N LYS A 24 12.07 28.25 -6.65
CA LYS A 24 10.67 27.91 -6.95
C LYS A 24 10.55 26.42 -7.23
N PHE A 25 9.46 25.83 -6.77
CA PHE A 25 9.12 24.44 -7.04
C PHE A 25 7.91 24.40 -7.95
N ASP A 26 8.02 23.70 -9.06
CA ASP A 26 6.91 23.48 -10.01
C ASP A 26 5.99 22.33 -9.55
N VAL A 27 6.39 21.63 -8.49
CA VAL A 27 5.71 20.46 -7.94
C VAL A 27 5.62 20.53 -6.43
N GLU A 28 4.60 19.88 -5.88
CA GLU A 28 4.46 19.73 -4.43
C GLU A 28 5.51 18.74 -3.91
N LEU A 29 6.26 19.18 -2.90
CA LEU A 29 7.17 18.37 -2.11
C LEU A 29 6.39 17.49 -1.13
N ILE A 30 6.74 16.21 -1.14
CA ILE A 30 6.20 15.21 -0.22
C ILE A 30 7.34 14.68 0.63
N GLN A 31 7.15 14.72 1.95
CA GLN A 31 8.04 14.09 2.90
C GLN A 31 7.65 12.61 3.07
N ILE A 32 8.63 11.73 2.91
CA ILE A 32 8.49 10.28 3.13
C ILE A 32 9.33 9.92 4.35
N SER A 33 8.74 9.17 5.27
CA SER A 33 9.45 8.61 6.43
C SER A 33 9.35 7.10 6.44
N LEU A 34 10.46 6.45 6.77
CA LEU A 34 10.53 5.03 7.08
C LEU A 34 11.39 4.80 8.32
N PRO A 35 11.07 3.83 9.18
CA PRO A 35 11.94 3.43 10.28
C PRO A 35 13.33 2.96 9.78
N GLU A 36 14.39 3.38 10.47
CA GLU A 36 15.77 3.06 10.08
C GLU A 36 16.05 1.56 9.98
N MET A 37 15.41 0.76 10.84
CA MET A 37 15.53 -0.70 10.82
C MET A 37 15.10 -1.35 9.50
N TYR A 38 14.28 -0.66 8.68
CA TYR A 38 13.80 -1.15 7.40
C TYR A 38 14.59 -0.60 6.19
N ARG A 39 15.59 0.27 6.41
CA ARG A 39 16.36 0.92 5.32
C ARG A 39 17.02 -0.07 4.34
N ARG A 40 17.36 -1.27 4.81
CA ARG A 40 17.96 -2.36 4.02
C ARG A 40 17.04 -3.58 3.89
N ARG A 41 15.74 -3.37 4.11
CA ARG A 41 14.71 -4.42 4.05
C ARG A 41 13.58 -3.94 3.14
N PRO A 42 13.80 -3.88 1.81
CA PRO A 42 12.81 -3.39 0.86
C PRO A 42 11.46 -4.11 0.98
N LEU A 43 11.46 -5.41 1.31
CA LEU A 43 10.21 -6.17 1.50
C LEU A 43 9.43 -5.76 2.76
N CYS A 44 10.10 -5.18 3.76
CA CYS A 44 9.43 -4.60 4.94
C CYS A 44 8.93 -3.17 4.69
N SER A 45 9.11 -2.64 3.48
CA SER A 45 8.65 -1.31 3.09
C SER A 45 7.29 -1.35 2.39
N THR A 46 6.65 -2.52 2.27
CA THR A 46 5.26 -2.65 1.75
C THR A 46 4.23 -1.79 2.49
N PRO A 47 4.35 -1.47 3.81
CA PRO A 47 3.44 -0.52 4.45
C PRO A 47 3.45 0.88 3.84
N LEU A 48 4.53 1.30 3.15
CA LEU A 48 4.55 2.60 2.48
C LEU A 48 3.46 2.74 1.42
N TYR A 49 3.02 1.65 0.78
CA TYR A 49 1.92 1.72 -0.19
C TYR A 49 0.58 2.04 0.49
N HIS A 50 0.37 1.52 1.71
CA HIS A 50 -0.80 1.85 2.53
C HIS A 50 -0.76 3.33 2.96
N GLU A 51 0.38 3.79 3.46
CA GLU A 51 0.56 5.21 3.83
C GLU A 51 0.41 6.16 2.65
N LEU A 52 0.86 5.75 1.45
CA LEU A 52 0.63 6.50 0.22
C LEU A 52 -0.87 6.55 -0.12
N GLY A 53 -1.60 5.46 0.14
CA GLY A 53 -3.06 5.42 0.04
C GLY A 53 -3.72 6.47 0.94
N HIS A 54 -3.33 6.57 2.21
CA HIS A 54 -3.81 7.64 3.09
C HIS A 54 -3.48 9.03 2.58
N PHE A 55 -2.27 9.23 2.05
CA PHE A 55 -1.89 10.51 1.49
C PHE A 55 -2.75 10.90 0.28
N VAL A 56 -2.99 9.96 -0.64
CA VAL A 56 -3.87 10.18 -1.80
C VAL A 56 -5.30 10.46 -1.35
N ASP A 57 -5.80 9.71 -0.36
CA ASP A 57 -7.13 9.91 0.21
C ASP A 57 -7.31 11.33 0.73
N ILE A 58 -6.44 11.74 1.66
CA ILE A 58 -6.49 13.08 2.28
C ILE A 58 -6.33 14.18 1.23
N SER A 59 -5.45 13.98 0.25
CA SER A 59 -5.18 14.98 -0.78
C SER A 59 -6.33 15.15 -1.78
N LYS A 60 -7.17 14.13 -1.95
CA LYS A 60 -8.26 14.10 -2.95
C LYS A 60 -9.66 14.04 -2.34
N GLY A 61 -9.76 13.90 -1.02
CA GLY A 61 -11.01 13.82 -0.28
C GLY A 61 -11.83 12.56 -0.59
N ILE A 62 -11.19 11.42 -0.82
CA ILE A 62 -11.88 10.21 -1.33
C ILE A 62 -12.85 9.67 -0.26
N SER A 63 -12.38 9.47 0.95
CA SER A 63 -13.18 8.99 2.07
C SER A 63 -14.22 10.02 2.52
N GLU A 64 -13.92 11.32 2.41
CA GLU A 64 -14.88 12.39 2.67
C GLU A 64 -16.03 12.38 1.66
N LEU A 65 -15.74 12.20 0.37
CA LEU A 65 -16.78 12.05 -0.66
C LEU A 65 -17.56 10.75 -0.49
N ALA A 66 -16.91 9.66 -0.10
CA ALA A 66 -17.59 8.41 0.24
C ALA A 66 -18.56 8.61 1.41
N ASN A 67 -18.15 9.36 2.44
CA ASN A 67 -19.01 9.69 3.58
C ASN A 67 -20.27 10.45 3.14
N LEU A 68 -20.12 11.51 2.34
CA LEU A 68 -21.23 12.33 1.87
C LEU A 68 -22.23 11.53 0.99
N ASN A 69 -21.74 10.63 0.13
CA ASN A 69 -22.57 9.97 -0.86
C ASN A 69 -23.12 8.61 -0.42
N PHE A 70 -22.45 7.91 0.49
CA PHE A 70 -22.81 6.53 0.84
C PHE A 70 -23.22 6.38 2.29
N ARG A 71 -22.50 7.03 3.21
CA ARG A 71 -22.82 6.97 4.62
C ARG A 71 -24.05 7.80 4.95
N SER A 72 -24.10 9.05 4.49
CA SER A 72 -25.22 9.96 4.77
C SER A 72 -26.54 9.57 4.09
N ILE A 73 -26.50 8.75 3.02
CA ILE A 73 -27.67 8.38 2.22
C ILE A 73 -28.16 6.95 2.48
N ASN A 74 -27.24 5.97 2.59
CA ASN A 74 -27.59 4.54 2.61
C ASN A 74 -27.28 3.83 3.95
N GLN A 75 -27.08 4.58 5.03
CA GLN A 75 -26.80 4.09 6.38
C GLN A 75 -25.55 3.19 6.57
N GLY A 76 -24.72 2.99 5.54
CA GLY A 76 -23.35 2.48 5.65
C GLY A 76 -23.01 1.32 4.70
N THR A 77 -21.93 1.48 3.93
CA THR A 77 -21.42 0.46 2.98
C THR A 77 -20.26 -0.37 3.55
N LEU A 78 -19.73 0.04 4.71
CA LEU A 78 -18.60 -0.63 5.36
C LEU A 78 -19.06 -1.78 6.26
N PRO A 79 -18.23 -2.81 6.49
CA PRO A 79 -18.47 -3.81 7.53
C PRO A 79 -18.65 -3.16 8.90
N VAL A 80 -19.71 -3.52 9.63
CA VAL A 80 -19.96 -2.96 10.97
C VAL A 80 -18.86 -3.38 11.97
N PRO A 81 -18.37 -2.48 12.85
CA PRO A 81 -17.25 -2.79 13.75
C PRO A 81 -17.57 -3.85 14.80
N HIS A 82 -18.81 -3.87 15.30
CA HIS A 82 -19.25 -4.75 16.37
C HIS A 82 -20.56 -5.43 16.01
N LYS A 83 -20.66 -6.74 16.26
CA LYS A 83 -21.89 -7.50 16.05
C LYS A 83 -23.03 -6.90 16.87
N GLY A 84 -24.17 -6.65 16.22
CA GLY A 84 -25.38 -6.09 16.85
C GLY A 84 -25.40 -4.56 16.97
N ILE A 85 -24.35 -3.86 16.50
CA ILE A 85 -24.34 -2.39 16.40
C ILE A 85 -24.50 -1.99 14.93
N GLU A 86 -25.53 -1.19 14.66
CA GLU A 86 -25.71 -0.56 13.36
C GLU A 86 -24.85 0.69 13.25
N TRP A 87 -24.36 0.99 12.05
CA TRP A 87 -23.62 2.22 11.83
C TRP A 87 -24.43 3.47 12.21
N SER A 88 -25.76 3.46 12.07
CA SER A 88 -26.67 4.55 12.51
C SER A 88 -26.45 5.02 13.95
N LYS A 89 -25.90 4.16 14.81
CA LYS A 89 -25.66 4.45 16.24
C LYS A 89 -24.22 4.89 16.53
N LEU A 90 -23.34 4.86 15.54
CA LEU A 90 -21.93 5.21 15.68
C LEU A 90 -21.65 6.62 15.15
N PRO A 91 -20.76 7.39 15.79
CA PRO A 91 -20.30 8.67 15.28
C PRO A 91 -19.69 8.57 13.88
N ASP A 92 -19.93 9.58 13.03
CA ASP A 92 -19.41 9.61 11.66
C ASP A 92 -17.88 9.60 11.60
N VAL A 93 -17.20 10.12 12.63
CA VAL A 93 -15.73 10.06 12.73
C VAL A 93 -15.21 8.62 12.74
N ILE A 94 -15.94 7.67 13.36
CA ILE A 94 -15.54 6.25 13.37
C ILE A 94 -15.68 5.67 11.96
N TRP A 95 -16.79 5.96 11.28
CA TRP A 95 -17.00 5.53 9.91
C TRP A 95 -15.90 6.07 8.98
N LEU A 96 -15.57 7.36 9.11
CA LEU A 96 -14.53 8.00 8.30
C LEU A 96 -13.14 7.40 8.56
N ASN A 97 -12.78 7.14 9.83
CA ASN A 97 -11.53 6.46 10.16
C ASN A 97 -11.45 5.07 9.51
N HIS A 98 -12.53 4.29 9.60
CA HIS A 98 -12.59 2.96 8.99
C HIS A 98 -12.53 3.02 7.47
N CYS A 99 -13.23 3.99 6.87
CA CYS A 99 -13.22 4.23 5.42
C CYS A 99 -11.79 4.48 4.92
N ARG A 100 -11.03 5.33 5.61
CA ARG A 100 -9.64 5.66 5.27
C ARG A 100 -8.73 4.43 5.27
N GLU A 101 -8.87 3.55 6.27
CA GLU A 101 -8.12 2.29 6.35
C GLU A 101 -8.45 1.35 5.17
N TYR A 102 -9.74 1.16 4.87
CA TYR A 102 -10.15 0.31 3.75
C TYR A 102 -9.68 0.86 2.40
N PHE A 103 -9.75 2.18 2.21
CA PHE A 103 -9.23 2.79 0.99
C PHE A 103 -7.73 2.58 0.87
N ALA A 104 -6.96 2.83 1.93
CA ALA A 104 -5.51 2.68 1.92
C ALA A 104 -5.07 1.23 1.68
N ASP A 105 -5.79 0.25 2.23
CA ASP A 105 -5.56 -1.17 1.94
C ASP A 105 -5.83 -1.55 0.49
N LEU A 106 -6.97 -1.12 -0.07
CA LEU A 106 -7.31 -1.37 -1.47
C LEU A 106 -6.35 -0.65 -2.43
N PHE A 107 -5.97 0.58 -2.08
CA PHE A 107 -4.98 1.35 -2.82
C PHE A 107 -3.63 0.62 -2.83
N SER A 108 -3.20 0.09 -1.69
CA SER A 108 -1.96 -0.70 -1.60
C SER A 108 -2.04 -1.97 -2.44
N ALA A 109 -3.17 -2.69 -2.33
CA ALA A 109 -3.39 -3.97 -3.03
C ALA A 109 -3.37 -3.83 -4.56
N GLN A 110 -3.72 -2.67 -5.09
CA GLN A 110 -3.66 -2.37 -6.53
C GLN A 110 -2.22 -2.44 -7.09
N PHE A 111 -1.20 -2.25 -6.25
CA PHE A 111 0.21 -2.27 -6.66
C PHE A 111 0.93 -3.54 -6.19
N VAL A 112 0.81 -3.86 -4.90
CA VAL A 112 1.60 -4.92 -4.25
C VAL A 112 0.77 -6.11 -3.81
N GLY A 113 -0.45 -6.26 -4.34
CA GLY A 113 -1.32 -7.39 -4.05
C GLY A 113 -1.55 -7.60 -2.55
N GLU A 114 -1.50 -8.84 -2.09
CA GLU A 114 -1.76 -9.20 -0.70
C GLU A 114 -0.61 -8.87 0.26
N SER A 115 0.63 -8.65 -0.23
CA SER A 115 1.79 -8.44 0.64
C SER A 115 1.65 -7.32 1.67
N GLY A 116 0.92 -6.24 1.33
CA GLY A 116 0.65 -5.14 2.25
C GLY A 116 -0.22 -5.57 3.45
N VAL A 117 -1.32 -6.28 3.18
CA VAL A 117 -2.24 -6.73 4.23
C VAL A 117 -1.69 -7.94 4.98
N ASP A 118 -0.92 -8.80 4.32
CA ASP A 118 -0.22 -9.94 4.93
C ASP A 118 0.83 -9.48 5.92
N PHE A 119 1.60 -8.44 5.59
CA PHE A 119 2.56 -7.84 6.51
C PHE A 119 1.87 -7.32 7.76
N LEU A 120 0.76 -6.58 7.60
CA LEU A 120 -0.06 -6.11 8.72
C LEU A 120 -0.59 -7.28 9.55
N TYR A 121 -1.10 -8.34 8.93
CA TYR A 121 -1.61 -9.52 9.64
C TYR A 121 -0.51 -10.26 10.40
N LYS A 122 0.70 -10.39 9.84
CA LYS A 122 1.83 -11.04 10.53
C LYS A 122 2.33 -10.22 11.73
N LEU A 123 2.19 -8.89 11.72
CA LEU A 123 2.56 -8.03 12.85
C LEU A 123 1.45 -7.89 13.90
N ALA A 124 0.22 -7.61 13.46
CA ALA A 124 -0.91 -7.36 14.35
C ALA A 124 -1.58 -8.68 14.79
N GLY A 125 -1.65 -9.69 13.95
CA GLY A 125 -2.53 -10.85 14.18
C GLY A 125 -4.01 -10.44 14.16
N SER A 126 -4.87 -11.21 14.83
CA SER A 126 -6.32 -11.03 14.77
C SER A 126 -6.84 -9.95 15.75
N HIS A 127 -6.55 -8.67 15.47
CA HIS A 127 -7.07 -7.58 16.28
C HIS A 127 -8.56 -7.30 15.98
N PRO A 128 -9.40 -7.14 17.02
CA PRO A 128 -10.79 -6.71 16.84
C PRO A 128 -10.87 -5.25 16.38
N ALA A 129 -12.03 -4.85 15.87
CA ALA A 129 -12.27 -3.47 15.49
C ALA A 129 -12.20 -2.53 16.71
N SER A 130 -11.76 -1.30 16.47
CA SER A 130 -11.71 -0.20 17.44
C SER A 130 -12.33 1.07 16.83
N GLU A 131 -12.38 2.18 17.57
CA GLU A 131 -12.88 3.46 17.05
C GLU A 131 -12.02 4.04 15.92
N THR A 132 -10.75 3.67 15.87
CA THR A 132 -9.78 4.22 14.92
C THR A 132 -9.47 3.28 13.77
N HIS A 133 -9.67 1.96 13.94
CA HIS A 133 -9.32 0.97 12.92
C HIS A 133 -10.38 -0.13 12.80
N PRO A 134 -10.69 -0.62 11.58
CA PRO A 134 -11.47 -1.84 11.39
C PRO A 134 -10.74 -3.07 11.94
N SER A 135 -11.47 -4.18 12.12
CA SER A 135 -10.85 -5.46 12.48
C SER A 135 -9.91 -5.94 11.37
N THR A 136 -8.82 -6.61 11.76
CA THR A 136 -7.86 -7.16 10.79
C THR A 136 -8.53 -8.17 9.85
N GLU A 137 -9.47 -8.97 10.35
CA GLU A 137 -10.27 -9.90 9.55
C GLU A 137 -11.06 -9.20 8.43
N ASN A 138 -11.73 -8.08 8.74
CA ASN A 138 -12.50 -7.36 7.72
C ASN A 138 -11.58 -6.70 6.69
N ARG A 139 -10.43 -6.16 7.12
CA ARG A 139 -9.44 -5.56 6.22
C ARG A 139 -8.92 -6.60 5.22
N VAL A 140 -8.47 -7.76 5.71
CA VAL A 140 -8.04 -8.90 4.89
C VAL A 140 -9.14 -9.34 3.94
N LYS A 141 -10.38 -9.46 4.43
CA LYS A 141 -11.51 -9.87 3.59
C LYS A 141 -11.77 -8.91 2.44
N VAL A 142 -11.79 -7.60 2.69
CA VAL A 142 -12.04 -6.60 1.63
C VAL A 142 -10.95 -6.64 0.56
N VAL A 143 -9.68 -6.75 0.97
CA VAL A 143 -8.56 -6.90 0.02
C VAL A 143 -8.65 -8.21 -0.76
N SER A 144 -8.93 -9.32 -0.08
CA SER A 144 -9.07 -10.63 -0.72
C SER A 144 -10.22 -10.66 -1.73
N ASP A 145 -11.38 -10.09 -1.38
CA ASP A 145 -12.52 -9.99 -2.30
C ASP A 145 -12.13 -9.17 -3.55
N PHE A 146 -11.42 -8.03 -3.37
CA PHE A 146 -10.92 -7.22 -4.48
C PHE A 146 -9.97 -8.00 -5.40
N LEU A 147 -8.92 -8.62 -4.84
CA LEU A 147 -7.90 -9.35 -5.61
C LEU A 147 -8.49 -10.56 -6.36
N ASN A 148 -9.50 -11.20 -5.76
CA ASN A 148 -10.19 -12.36 -6.35
C ASN A 148 -11.38 -11.99 -7.26
N LYS A 149 -11.62 -10.69 -7.51
CA LYS A 149 -12.76 -10.19 -8.30
C LYS A 149 -14.13 -10.63 -7.75
N VAL A 150 -14.21 -10.84 -6.44
CA VAL A 150 -15.47 -11.09 -5.75
C VAL A 150 -16.18 -9.75 -5.58
N GLU A 151 -17.47 -9.71 -5.90
CA GLU A 151 -18.26 -8.49 -5.73
C GLU A 151 -18.26 -8.07 -4.25
N ASN A 152 -17.84 -6.84 -3.99
CA ASN A 152 -17.76 -6.30 -2.65
C ASN A 152 -18.27 -4.84 -2.63
N PRO A 153 -19.29 -4.51 -1.80
CA PRO A 153 -19.86 -3.17 -1.75
C PRO A 153 -18.86 -2.05 -1.41
N VAL A 154 -17.85 -2.33 -0.60
CA VAL A 154 -16.79 -1.36 -0.25
C VAL A 154 -15.97 -1.00 -1.48
N VAL A 155 -15.59 -2.00 -2.28
CA VAL A 155 -14.88 -1.81 -3.55
C VAL A 155 -15.76 -1.04 -4.55
N GLY A 156 -17.04 -1.38 -4.63
CA GLY A 156 -18.02 -0.68 -5.48
C GLY A 156 -18.16 0.79 -5.11
N MET A 157 -18.24 1.09 -3.81
CA MET A 157 -18.29 2.46 -3.27
C MET A 157 -17.06 3.26 -3.70
N PHE A 158 -15.85 2.75 -3.48
CA PHE A 158 -14.63 3.47 -3.85
C PHE A 158 -14.52 3.67 -5.36
N ASN A 159 -14.86 2.66 -6.16
CA ASN A 159 -14.87 2.81 -7.61
C ASN A 159 -15.86 3.87 -8.11
N ALA A 160 -17.02 4.02 -7.46
CA ALA A 160 -17.95 5.09 -7.78
C ALA A 160 -17.38 6.48 -7.46
N VAL A 161 -16.75 6.65 -6.29
CA VAL A 161 -16.09 7.92 -5.89
C VAL A 161 -14.92 8.25 -6.82
N ILE A 162 -14.05 7.28 -7.09
CA ILE A 162 -12.90 7.42 -8.00
C ILE A 162 -13.40 7.80 -9.41
N SER A 163 -14.44 7.13 -9.92
CA SER A 163 -15.01 7.45 -11.23
C SER A 163 -15.54 8.89 -11.29
N ALA A 164 -16.17 9.39 -10.22
CA ALA A 164 -16.65 10.77 -10.15
C ALA A 164 -15.48 11.78 -10.16
N LEU A 165 -14.44 11.54 -9.35
CA LEU A 165 -13.24 12.36 -9.30
C LEU A 165 -12.49 12.38 -10.64
N HIS A 166 -12.44 11.22 -11.32
CA HIS A 166 -11.82 11.07 -12.63
C HIS A 166 -12.57 11.89 -13.70
N LYS A 167 -13.90 11.80 -13.75
CA LYS A 167 -14.73 12.63 -14.65
C LYS A 167 -14.55 14.13 -14.41
N GLY A 168 -14.25 14.52 -13.17
CA GLY A 168 -13.91 15.89 -12.80
C GLY A 168 -12.45 16.28 -13.04
N GLY A 169 -11.61 15.40 -13.61
CA GLY A 169 -10.20 15.66 -13.90
C GLY A 169 -9.29 15.74 -12.67
N GLN A 170 -9.75 15.30 -11.49
CA GLN A 170 -8.98 15.42 -10.24
C GLN A 170 -8.00 14.28 -10.01
N ILE A 171 -8.27 13.12 -10.63
CA ILE A 171 -7.44 11.92 -10.61
C ILE A 171 -7.40 11.28 -12.00
N ILE A 172 -6.28 10.61 -12.29
CA ILE A 172 -6.02 10.03 -13.62
C ILE A 172 -6.73 8.68 -13.78
N SER A 173 -6.81 7.88 -12.72
CA SER A 173 -7.41 6.54 -12.80
C SER A 173 -8.94 6.60 -12.68
N PRO A 174 -9.69 5.88 -13.54
CA PRO A 174 -11.16 5.82 -13.47
C PRO A 174 -11.69 4.88 -12.38
N CYS A 175 -10.88 3.94 -11.90
CA CYS A 175 -11.23 2.96 -10.87
C CYS A 175 -9.96 2.38 -10.20
N LEU A 176 -10.14 1.57 -9.16
CA LEU A 176 -9.10 0.69 -8.64
C LEU A 176 -8.79 -0.40 -9.67
N THR A 177 -7.50 -0.63 -9.95
CA THR A 177 -7.02 -1.62 -10.91
C THR A 177 -6.41 -2.81 -10.21
N LEU A 178 -6.58 -4.01 -10.75
CA LEU A 178 -5.88 -5.17 -10.22
C LEU A 178 -4.37 -5.04 -10.44
N PRO A 179 -3.55 -5.55 -9.50
CA PRO A 179 -2.10 -5.56 -9.67
C PRO A 179 -1.68 -6.43 -10.85
N THR A 180 -0.49 -6.16 -11.37
CA THR A 180 0.19 -7.06 -12.31
C THR A 180 0.31 -8.47 -11.68
N PRO A 181 0.09 -9.56 -12.45
CA PRO A 181 0.20 -10.92 -11.94
C PRO A 181 1.56 -11.22 -11.30
N LEU A 182 1.57 -12.22 -10.40
CA LEU A 182 2.79 -12.70 -9.75
C LEU A 182 3.84 -13.13 -10.78
N LEU A 183 5.09 -12.80 -10.48
CA LEU A 183 6.27 -13.11 -11.27
C LEU A 183 6.94 -14.36 -10.71
N ASP A 184 7.55 -15.16 -11.59
CA ASP A 184 8.39 -16.27 -11.17
C ASP A 184 9.78 -15.77 -10.75
N VAL A 185 9.91 -15.40 -9.47
CA VAL A 185 11.18 -14.99 -8.87
C VAL A 185 12.05 -16.17 -8.43
N LYS A 186 11.48 -17.39 -8.37
CA LYS A 186 12.15 -18.58 -7.83
C LYS A 186 13.41 -18.91 -8.60
N SER A 187 13.32 -18.89 -9.94
CA SER A 187 14.45 -19.18 -10.81
C SER A 187 15.65 -18.23 -10.57
N ALA A 188 15.41 -16.96 -10.27
CA ALA A 188 16.46 -16.00 -9.95
C ALA A 188 17.01 -16.22 -8.53
N PHE A 189 16.13 -16.32 -7.55
CA PHE A 189 16.51 -16.39 -6.14
C PHE A 189 17.17 -17.70 -5.75
N ASP A 190 16.70 -18.85 -6.24
CA ASP A 190 17.36 -20.16 -6.02
C ASP A 190 18.78 -20.22 -6.60
N ASN A 191 19.07 -19.37 -7.60
CA ASN A 191 20.39 -19.23 -8.20
C ASN A 191 21.20 -18.08 -7.59
N VAL A 192 20.68 -17.42 -6.55
CA VAL A 192 21.29 -16.27 -5.85
C VAL A 192 21.61 -15.12 -6.82
N ARG A 193 20.69 -14.85 -7.76
CA ARG A 193 20.83 -13.79 -8.76
C ARG A 193 19.75 -12.72 -8.59
N PRO A 194 20.07 -11.44 -8.87
CA PRO A 194 19.05 -10.41 -9.01
C PRO A 194 18.05 -10.79 -10.12
N PHE A 195 16.78 -10.49 -9.87
CA PHE A 195 15.72 -10.62 -10.87
C PHE A 195 15.80 -9.46 -11.88
N VAL A 196 15.42 -9.73 -13.13
CA VAL A 196 15.41 -8.73 -14.20
C VAL A 196 14.00 -8.14 -14.30
N ILE A 197 13.84 -6.91 -13.81
CA ILE A 197 12.60 -6.15 -13.88
C ILE A 197 12.60 -5.33 -15.16
N ARG A 198 11.52 -5.37 -15.96
CA ARG A 198 11.45 -4.71 -17.26
C ARG A 198 10.87 -3.30 -17.19
N ASP A 199 9.90 -3.07 -16.32
CA ASP A 199 9.21 -1.79 -16.17
C ASP A 199 8.69 -1.55 -14.74
N HIS A 200 8.08 -0.39 -14.49
CA HIS A 200 7.54 -0.01 -13.18
C HIS A 200 6.38 -0.90 -12.72
N ASN A 201 5.53 -1.37 -13.63
CA ASN A 201 4.42 -2.25 -13.27
C ASN A 201 4.95 -3.62 -12.81
N GLU A 202 5.97 -4.13 -13.48
CA GLU A 202 6.68 -5.33 -13.06
C GLU A 202 7.44 -5.11 -11.74
N MET A 203 7.97 -3.90 -11.49
CA MET A 203 8.61 -3.56 -10.21
C MET A 203 7.64 -3.71 -9.04
N HIS A 204 6.40 -3.23 -9.17
CA HIS A 204 5.38 -3.37 -8.12
C HIS A 204 5.02 -4.85 -7.88
N ALA A 205 4.78 -5.63 -8.94
CA ALA A 205 4.52 -7.07 -8.82
C ALA A 205 5.71 -7.87 -8.28
N PHE A 206 6.93 -7.44 -8.59
CA PHE A 206 8.15 -8.04 -8.09
C PHE A 206 8.25 -7.97 -6.57
N ILE A 207 7.82 -6.85 -5.95
CA ILE A 207 7.76 -6.72 -4.49
C ILE A 207 6.82 -7.78 -3.89
N ASN A 208 5.61 -7.93 -4.43
CA ASN A 208 4.64 -8.92 -3.93
C ASN A 208 5.15 -10.35 -4.11
N SER A 209 5.69 -10.66 -5.29
CA SER A 209 6.23 -11.99 -5.62
C SER A 209 7.41 -12.37 -4.72
N SER A 210 8.28 -11.42 -4.43
CA SER A 210 9.43 -11.59 -3.53
C SER A 210 9.00 -11.75 -2.07
N TRP A 211 7.96 -11.03 -1.64
CA TRP A 211 7.38 -11.19 -0.31
C TRP A 211 6.78 -12.60 -0.12
N GLN A 212 5.99 -13.07 -1.09
CA GLN A 212 5.41 -14.41 -1.03
C GLN A 212 6.49 -15.49 -1.03
N TYR A 213 7.53 -15.33 -1.84
CA TYR A 213 8.68 -16.22 -1.85
C TYR A 213 9.43 -16.24 -0.51
N LEU A 214 9.65 -15.07 0.11
CA LEU A 214 10.23 -15.00 1.46
C LEU A 214 9.38 -15.75 2.48
N CYS A 215 8.05 -15.56 2.43
CA CYS A 215 7.13 -16.24 3.33
C CYS A 215 7.18 -17.76 3.15
N SER A 216 7.21 -18.25 1.90
CA SER A 216 7.30 -19.69 1.64
C SER A 216 8.62 -20.28 2.14
N GLU A 217 9.75 -19.60 1.92
CA GLU A 217 11.05 -20.09 2.38
C GLU A 217 11.24 -19.96 3.90
N TRP A 218 10.50 -19.07 4.57
CA TRP A 218 10.44 -19.06 6.04
C TRP A 218 9.65 -20.24 6.62
N GLU A 219 8.58 -20.67 5.97
CA GLU A 219 7.71 -21.75 6.44
C GLU A 219 8.30 -23.12 6.14
N LYS A 220 8.81 -23.30 4.92
CA LYS A 220 9.38 -24.56 4.46
C LYS A 220 10.58 -24.27 3.54
N PRO A 221 11.77 -24.01 4.11
CA PRO A 221 12.96 -23.76 3.33
C PRO A 221 13.27 -24.93 2.39
N THR A 222 13.58 -24.65 1.13
CA THR A 222 13.94 -25.65 0.12
C THR A 222 15.28 -25.34 -0.55
N GLY A 223 15.88 -26.33 -1.20
CA GLY A 223 17.10 -26.13 -2.00
C GLY A 223 18.24 -25.48 -1.21
N ILE A 224 18.77 -24.36 -1.74
CA ILE A 224 19.87 -23.61 -1.13
C ILE A 224 19.51 -22.93 0.19
N TRP A 225 18.22 -22.79 0.49
CA TRP A 225 17.72 -22.18 1.72
C TRP A 225 17.62 -23.20 2.86
N SER A 226 17.66 -24.49 2.53
CA SER A 226 17.59 -25.57 3.50
C SER A 226 18.75 -25.49 4.49
N GLY A 227 18.43 -25.44 5.78
CA GLY A 227 19.41 -25.36 6.87
C GLY A 227 19.86 -23.93 7.23
N LEU A 228 19.39 -22.90 6.51
CA LEU A 228 19.61 -21.50 6.90
C LEU A 228 18.60 -21.06 7.96
N SER A 229 18.99 -20.10 8.81
CA SER A 229 18.06 -19.46 9.75
C SER A 229 17.11 -18.51 9.00
N LYS A 230 15.96 -18.19 9.60
CA LYS A 230 14.98 -17.26 9.02
C LYS A 230 15.59 -15.88 8.76
N GLU A 231 16.47 -15.42 9.63
CA GLU A 231 17.16 -14.14 9.52
C GLU A 231 18.16 -14.15 8.35
N ALA A 232 18.86 -15.27 8.15
CA ALA A 232 19.78 -15.43 7.02
C ALA A 232 19.03 -15.47 5.68
N ILE A 233 17.89 -16.18 5.64
CA ILE A 233 16.98 -16.21 4.47
C ILE A 233 16.44 -14.80 4.19
N GLU A 234 15.87 -14.13 5.20
CA GLU A 234 15.32 -12.79 5.08
C GLU A 234 16.35 -11.80 4.57
N LYS A 235 17.54 -11.79 5.16
CA LYS A 235 18.63 -10.90 4.76
C LYS A 235 19.02 -11.15 3.31
N THR A 236 19.25 -12.41 2.93
CA THR A 236 19.72 -12.75 1.59
C THR A 236 18.69 -12.41 0.53
N ILE A 237 17.41 -12.71 0.77
CA ILE A 237 16.33 -12.35 -0.17
C ILE A 237 16.19 -10.83 -0.27
N ASN A 238 16.22 -10.08 0.84
CA ASN A 238 16.18 -8.62 0.80
C ASN A 238 17.38 -8.02 0.04
N ASP A 239 18.57 -8.59 0.18
CA ASP A 239 19.76 -8.17 -0.59
C ASP A 239 19.56 -8.40 -2.10
N LEU A 240 18.95 -9.52 -2.50
CA LEU A 240 18.63 -9.80 -3.91
C LEU A 240 17.56 -8.84 -4.44
N VAL A 241 16.54 -8.54 -3.64
CA VAL A 241 15.50 -7.54 -3.96
C VAL A 241 16.11 -6.16 -4.14
N GLU A 242 16.94 -5.69 -3.19
CA GLU A 242 17.61 -4.38 -3.28
C GLU A 242 18.47 -4.29 -4.55
N LYS A 243 19.25 -5.33 -4.87
CA LYS A 243 20.06 -5.38 -6.09
C LYS A 243 19.21 -5.35 -7.37
N SER A 244 18.08 -6.06 -7.37
CA SER A 244 17.16 -6.09 -8.53
C SER A 244 16.56 -4.71 -8.81
N ILE A 245 16.09 -4.01 -7.77
CA ILE A 245 15.57 -2.65 -7.88
C ILE A 245 16.68 -1.68 -8.29
N ARG A 246 17.87 -1.78 -7.68
CA ARG A 246 19.01 -0.93 -8.01
C ARG A 246 19.45 -1.08 -9.46
N ASN A 247 19.36 -2.28 -10.05
CA ASN A 247 19.65 -2.47 -11.47
C ASN A 247 18.71 -1.64 -12.36
N VAL A 248 17.41 -1.60 -12.04
CA VAL A 248 16.45 -0.73 -12.77
C VAL A 248 16.86 0.73 -12.67
N MET A 249 17.13 1.22 -11.45
CA MET A 249 17.52 2.61 -11.23
C MET A 249 18.81 3.00 -11.98
N ILE A 250 19.76 2.07 -12.11
CA ILE A 250 20.99 2.28 -12.87
C ILE A 250 20.68 2.37 -14.37
N LEU A 251 19.88 1.45 -14.91
CA LEU A 251 19.50 1.41 -16.32
C LEU A 251 18.71 2.66 -16.74
N GLU A 252 17.78 3.11 -15.91
CA GLU A 252 17.03 4.36 -16.13
C GLU A 252 17.97 5.57 -16.19
N LYS A 253 18.90 5.65 -15.23
CA LYS A 253 19.87 6.76 -15.17
C LYS A 253 20.80 6.77 -16.39
N TRP A 254 21.20 5.60 -16.90
CA TRP A 254 22.00 5.50 -18.12
C TRP A 254 21.22 5.84 -19.38
N SER A 255 19.93 5.47 -19.44
CA SER A 255 19.08 5.74 -20.61
C SER A 255 18.61 7.19 -20.70
N ALA A 256 18.71 7.95 -19.59
CA ALA A 256 18.40 9.37 -19.53
C ALA A 256 19.56 10.30 -19.93
N GLN A 257 20.70 9.73 -20.38
CA GLN A 257 21.85 10.45 -20.95
C GLN A 257 21.79 10.43 -22.47
#